data_AF-A0A968IIS9-F1
#
_entry.id   AF-A0A968IIS9-F1
#
_cell.length_a   1.000
_cell.length_b   1.000
_cell.length_c   1.000
_cell.angle_alpha   90.00
_cell.angle_beta   90.00
_cell.angle_gamma   90.00
#
_symmetry.space_group_name_H-M   'P 1'
#
loop_
_entity.id
_entity.type
_entity.pdbx_description
1 polymer ?
#
loop_
_entity_poly.entity_id
_entity_poly.type
_entity_poly.pdbx_seq_one_letter_code
_entity_poly.pdbx_strand_id
1 'polypeptide(L)'
;MTMNLSERDKFNYFKNLAVIAIKNIHNLNKELLGYYANKLEISKTELEAISPDELLNYEFQQLDNNNFNLELLCDAVTIVCSKGEGNVDEKQYLACVELAGVLNYNQQTVDKTIENFFEISRKRNQKNH
;
A
#
# COMPACT_ATOMS: atom_id res chain seq x y z
N MET A 1 -12.48 13.08 -1.94
CA MET A 1 -12.91 12.02 -2.88
C MET A 1 -13.19 10.80 -2.02
N THR A 2 -14.43 10.32 -1.98
CA THR A 2 -14.85 9.21 -1.11
C THR A 2 -14.82 7.92 -1.92
N MET A 3 -14.17 6.86 -1.43
CA MET A 3 -14.07 5.59 -2.14
C MET A 3 -15.38 4.82 -1.98
N ASN A 4 -16.04 4.47 -3.10
CA ASN A 4 -17.25 3.65 -3.07
C ASN A 4 -16.87 2.16 -3.01
N LEU A 5 -16.32 1.75 -1.87
CA LEU A 5 -15.93 0.37 -1.54
C LEU A 5 -16.90 -0.20 -0.51
N SER A 6 -17.11 -1.52 -0.56
CA SER A 6 -17.78 -2.23 0.52
C SER A 6 -16.94 -2.16 1.80
N GLU A 7 -17.55 -2.30 2.98
CA GLU A 7 -16.80 -2.36 4.25
C GLU A 7 -15.78 -3.50 4.26
N ARG A 8 -16.13 -4.63 3.64
CA ARG A 8 -15.21 -5.76 3.43
C ARG A 8 -14.00 -5.36 2.57
N ASP A 9 -14.23 -4.69 1.44
CA ASP A 9 -13.14 -4.26 0.57
C ASP A 9 -12.27 -3.20 1.23
N LYS A 10 -12.86 -2.24 1.97
CA LYS A 10 -12.11 -1.26 2.76
C LYS A 10 -11.16 -1.97 3.73
N PHE A 11 -11.66 -2.98 4.43
CA PHE A 11 -10.86 -3.74 5.39
C PHE A 11 -9.76 -4.58 4.73
N ASN A 12 -10.08 -5.26 3.61
CA ASN A 12 -9.10 -6.00 2.82
C ASN A 12 -8.02 -5.09 2.22
N TYR A 13 -8.42 -3.93 1.71
CA TYR A 13 -7.51 -2.88 1.21
C TYR A 13 -6.55 -2.49 2.32
N PHE A 14 -7.06 -2.17 3.50
CA PHE A 14 -6.24 -1.78 4.64
C PHE A 14 -5.28 -2.90 5.08
N LYS A 15 -5.75 -4.15 5.18
CA LYS A 15 -4.91 -5.29 5.56
C LYS A 15 -3.79 -5.56 4.57
N ASN A 16 -4.08 -5.49 3.26
CA ASN A 16 -3.05 -5.57 2.22
C ASN A 16 -1.95 -4.52 2.45
N LEU A 17 -2.32 -3.26 2.70
CA LEU A 17 -1.36 -2.19 3.01
C LEU A 17 -0.60 -2.42 4.32
N ALA A 18 -1.28 -2.91 5.36
CA ALA A 18 -0.68 -3.18 6.67
C ALA A 18 0.39 -4.28 6.59
N VAL A 19 0.17 -5.34 5.81
CA VAL A 19 1.18 -6.38 5.58
C VAL A 19 2.40 -5.84 4.84
N ILE A 20 2.19 -5.02 3.79
CA ILE A 20 3.29 -4.34 3.07
C ILE A 20 4.10 -3.47 4.05
N ALA A 21 3.40 -2.70 4.89
CA ALA A 21 4.02 -1.85 5.89
C ALA A 21 4.78 -2.63 6.96
N ILE A 22 4.31 -3.80 7.41
CA ILE A 22 5.04 -4.64 8.40
C ILE A 22 6.31 -5.22 7.80
N LYS A 23 6.25 -5.67 6.53
CA LYS A 23 7.44 -6.11 5.78
C LYS A 23 8.47 -4.97 5.61
N ASN A 24 8.07 -3.72 5.83
CA ASN A 24 8.89 -2.52 5.76
C ASN A 24 9.10 -1.89 7.16
N ILE A 25 10.21 -2.20 7.83
CA ILE A 25 10.49 -1.77 9.22
C ILE A 25 10.83 -0.26 9.27
N HIS A 26 9.84 0.62 9.14
CA HIS A 26 10.03 2.06 9.19
C HIS A 26 8.91 2.79 9.95
N ASN A 27 9.27 3.74 10.82
CA ASN A 27 8.30 4.49 11.64
C ASN A 27 7.32 5.32 10.80
N LEU A 28 7.74 5.84 9.64
CA LEU A 28 6.88 6.58 8.70
C LEU A 28 5.68 5.74 8.21
N ASN A 29 5.79 4.41 8.20
CA ASN A 29 4.70 3.55 7.79
C ASN A 29 3.54 3.58 8.79
N LYS A 30 3.78 3.86 10.08
CA LYS A 30 2.71 4.00 11.06
C LYS A 30 1.82 5.22 10.76
N GLU A 31 2.44 6.33 10.37
CA GLU A 31 1.71 7.54 9.99
C GLU A 31 0.95 7.33 8.68
N LEU A 32 1.57 6.69 7.68
CA LEU A 32 0.90 6.35 6.42
C LEU A 32 -0.27 5.38 6.63
N LEU A 33 -0.11 4.35 7.47
CA LEU A 33 -1.22 3.47 7.83
C LEU A 33 -2.33 4.21 8.56
N GLY A 34 -2.01 5.14 9.47
CA GLY A 34 -3.01 6.00 10.09
C GLY A 34 -3.77 6.85 9.07
N TYR A 35 -3.07 7.40 8.09
CA TYR A 35 -3.68 8.11 6.97
C TYR A 35 -4.63 7.21 6.15
N TYR A 36 -4.19 5.99 5.80
CA TYR A 36 -5.00 5.06 5.01
C TYR A 36 -6.21 4.52 5.78
N ALA A 37 -6.07 4.26 7.09
CA ALA A 37 -7.20 3.90 7.94
C ALA A 37 -8.29 4.98 7.92
N ASN A 38 -7.87 6.26 8.02
CA ASN A 38 -8.80 7.38 7.93
C ASN A 38 -9.40 7.53 6.52
N LYS A 39 -8.59 7.40 5.46
CA LYS A 39 -9.04 7.45 4.05
C LYS A 39 -10.12 6.39 3.76
N LEU A 40 -9.96 5.20 4.33
CA LEU A 40 -10.86 4.06 4.17
C LEU A 40 -12.00 4.04 5.19
N GLU A 41 -12.05 5.02 6.10
CA GLU A 41 -13.05 5.13 7.17
C GLU A 41 -13.08 3.93 8.12
N ILE A 42 -11.93 3.27 8.32
CA ILE A 42 -11.81 2.15 9.27
C ILE A 42 -11.92 2.71 10.69
N SER A 43 -12.86 2.19 11.48
CA SER A 43 -13.05 2.62 12.86
C SER A 43 -11.89 2.17 13.76
N LYS A 44 -11.72 2.86 14.89
CA LYS A 44 -10.72 2.50 15.91
C LYS A 44 -10.91 1.07 16.40
N THR A 45 -12.15 0.65 16.60
CA THR A 45 -12.51 -0.71 17.04
C THR A 45 -12.09 -1.76 16.03
N GLU A 46 -12.28 -1.49 14.73
CA GLU A 46 -11.86 -2.40 13.66
C GLU A 46 -10.34 -2.49 13.54
N LEU A 47 -9.62 -1.38 13.70
CA LEU A 47 -8.16 -1.38 13.76
C LEU A 47 -7.65 -2.19 14.96
N GLU A 48 -8.26 -2.02 16.13
CA GLU A 48 -7.91 -2.75 17.35
C GLU A 48 -8.20 -4.25 17.26
N ALA A 49 -9.16 -4.65 16.41
CA ALA A 49 -9.46 -6.05 16.14
C ALA A 49 -8.42 -6.75 15.26
N ILE A 50 -7.61 -5.99 14.50
CA ILE A 50 -6.53 -6.57 13.68
C ILE A 50 -5.34 -6.90 14.59
N SER A 51 -5.13 -8.19 14.84
CA SER A 51 -3.97 -8.63 15.61
C SER A 51 -2.69 -8.62 14.76
N PRO A 52 -1.51 -8.32 15.34
CA PRO A 52 -0.24 -8.45 14.63
C PRO A 52 0.00 -9.86 14.07
N ASP A 53 -0.39 -10.90 14.81
CA ASP A 53 -0.25 -12.30 14.38
C ASP A 53 -1.11 -12.63 13.16
N GLU A 54 -2.30 -12.04 13.08
CA GLU A 54 -3.15 -12.15 11.90
C GLU A 54 -2.46 -11.55 10.67
N LEU A 55 -1.87 -10.35 10.79
CA LEU A 55 -1.16 -9.72 9.68
C LEU A 55 0.09 -10.48 9.25
N LEU A 56 0.78 -11.15 10.17
CA LEU A 56 1.94 -12.00 9.83
C LEU A 56 1.55 -13.21 8.99
N ASN A 57 0.32 -13.71 9.13
CA ASN A 57 -0.21 -14.86 8.41
C ASN A 57 -1.23 -14.47 7.32
N TYR A 58 -1.43 -13.19 7.09
CA TYR A 58 -2.43 -12.71 6.14
C TYR A 58 -1.91 -12.88 4.70
N GLU A 59 -2.69 -13.62 3.91
CA GLU A 59 -2.49 -13.74 2.47
C GLU A 59 -3.16 -12.54 1.78
N PHE A 60 -2.44 -11.92 0.84
CA PHE A 60 -2.99 -10.81 0.07
C PHE A 60 -4.30 -11.22 -0.61
N GLN A 61 -5.24 -10.28 -0.66
CA GLN A 61 -6.55 -10.51 -1.27
C GLN A 61 -6.83 -9.49 -2.36
N GLN A 62 -7.44 -9.95 -3.44
CA GLN A 62 -8.06 -9.09 -4.45
C GLN A 62 -9.32 -8.45 -3.86
N LEU A 63 -9.60 -7.20 -4.24
CA LEU A 63 -10.85 -6.55 -3.90
C LEU A 63 -11.98 -7.04 -4.81
N ASP A 64 -13.19 -7.15 -4.27
CA ASP A 64 -14.37 -7.52 -5.06
C ASP A 64 -14.64 -6.43 -6.12
N ASN A 65 -14.40 -5.16 -5.77
CA ASN A 65 -14.41 -4.04 -6.71
C ASN A 65 -13.03 -3.78 -7.34
N ASN A 66 -12.78 -4.43 -8.48
CA ASN A 66 -11.50 -4.38 -9.21
C ASN A 66 -11.03 -2.98 -9.64
N ASN A 67 -11.93 -1.98 -9.68
CA ASN A 67 -11.58 -0.62 -10.07
C ASN A 67 -10.55 0.02 -9.12
N PHE A 68 -10.45 -0.50 -7.89
CA PHE A 68 -9.54 0.03 -6.86
C PHE A 68 -8.27 -0.81 -6.68
N ASN A 69 -8.11 -1.94 -7.39
CA ASN A 69 -6.91 -2.77 -7.25
C ASN A 69 -5.64 -2.05 -7.73
N LEU A 70 -5.73 -1.25 -8.81
CA LEU A 70 -4.59 -0.45 -9.24
C LEU A 70 -4.25 0.65 -8.22
N GLU A 71 -5.27 1.24 -7.60
CA GLU A 71 -5.07 2.25 -6.54
C GLU A 71 -4.40 1.61 -5.31
N LEU A 72 -4.84 0.42 -4.92
CA LEU A 72 -4.23 -0.37 -3.85
C LEU A 72 -2.75 -0.65 -4.14
N LEU A 73 -2.41 -1.05 -5.37
CA LEU A 73 -1.01 -1.26 -5.77
C LEU A 73 -0.20 0.04 -5.70
N CYS A 74 -0.75 1.16 -6.15
CA CYS A 74 -0.10 2.48 -6.05
C CYS A 74 0.16 2.90 -4.59
N ASP A 75 -0.81 2.65 -3.71
CA ASP A 75 -0.70 2.94 -2.28
C ASP A 75 0.32 2.01 -1.60
N ALA A 76 0.38 0.73 -1.98
CA ALA A 76 1.42 -0.18 -1.51
C ALA A 76 2.83 0.28 -1.95
N VAL A 77 2.98 0.72 -3.20
CA VAL A 77 4.22 1.30 -3.71
C VAL A 77 4.61 2.55 -2.92
N THR A 78 3.64 3.40 -2.59
CA THR A 78 3.86 4.59 -1.77
C THR A 78 4.44 4.24 -0.41
N ILE A 79 3.93 3.19 0.25
CA ILE A 79 4.44 2.71 1.54
C ILE A 79 5.91 2.28 1.41
N VAL A 80 6.26 1.46 0.41
CA VAL A 80 7.64 0.97 0.26
C VAL A 80 8.63 2.05 -0.18
N CYS A 81 8.21 2.97 -1.05
CA CYS A 81 9.06 4.03 -1.57
C CYS A 81 9.19 5.24 -0.63
N SER A 82 8.44 5.28 0.48
CA SER A 82 8.39 6.41 1.42
C SER A 82 9.74 6.75 2.07
N LYS A 83 10.73 5.87 1.99
CA LYS A 83 12.11 6.07 2.48
C LYS A 83 12.91 7.13 1.71
N GLY A 84 12.39 7.67 0.61
CA GLY A 84 12.86 8.91 0.00
C GLY A 84 14.17 8.86 -0.80
N GLU A 85 14.92 7.76 -0.79
CA GLU A 85 16.27 7.70 -1.41
C GLU A 85 16.35 6.87 -2.69
N GLY A 86 15.24 6.73 -3.43
CA GLY A 86 15.27 6.06 -4.75
C GLY A 86 15.51 4.55 -4.72
N ASN A 87 15.71 3.95 -3.54
CA ASN A 87 15.98 2.53 -3.37
C ASN A 87 14.83 1.86 -2.61
N VAL A 88 14.06 1.05 -3.35
CA VAL A 88 13.16 0.04 -2.79
C VAL A 88 14.01 -1.20 -2.56
N ASP A 89 14.01 -1.74 -1.33
CA ASP A 89 14.76 -2.97 -1.07
C ASP A 89 14.12 -4.19 -1.76
N GLU A 90 14.88 -5.25 -1.96
CA GLU A 90 14.40 -6.44 -2.67
C GLU A 90 13.17 -7.07 -2.00
N LYS A 91 13.11 -7.09 -0.66
CA LYS A 91 11.96 -7.67 0.07
C LYS A 91 10.71 -6.84 -0.10
N GLN A 92 10.84 -5.52 -0.06
CA GLN A 92 9.76 -4.57 -0.32
C GLN A 92 9.25 -4.68 -1.76
N TYR A 93 10.16 -4.76 -2.72
CA TYR A 93 9.83 -4.95 -4.12
C TYR A 93 9.07 -6.26 -4.33
N LEU A 94 9.59 -7.37 -3.78
CA LEU A 94 8.94 -8.68 -3.86
C LEU A 94 7.55 -8.66 -3.22
N ALA A 95 7.35 -7.95 -2.10
CA ALA A 95 6.04 -7.81 -1.49
C ALA A 95 5.03 -7.07 -2.41
N CYS A 96 5.48 -6.05 -3.15
CA CYS A 96 4.66 -5.40 -4.17
C CYS A 96 4.38 -6.31 -5.38
N VAL A 97 5.33 -7.14 -5.79
CA VAL A 97 5.15 -8.13 -6.86
C VAL A 97 4.17 -9.24 -6.45
N GLU A 98 4.25 -9.74 -5.22
CA GLU A 98 3.30 -10.71 -4.66
C GLU A 98 1.88 -10.15 -4.67
N LEU A 99 1.70 -8.92 -4.16
CA LEU A 99 0.41 -8.23 -4.19
C LEU A 99 -0.06 -8.04 -5.63
N ALA A 100 0.78 -7.54 -6.53
CA ALA A 100 0.43 -7.36 -7.93
C ALA A 100 -0.04 -8.67 -8.60
N GLY A 101 0.60 -9.80 -8.30
CA GLY A 101 0.19 -11.11 -8.77
C GLY A 101 -1.24 -11.47 -8.33
N VAL A 102 -1.58 -11.26 -7.05
CA VAL A 102 -2.95 -11.47 -6.55
C VAL A 102 -3.95 -10.51 -7.21
N LEU A 103 -3.53 -9.29 -7.52
CA LEU A 103 -4.35 -8.29 -8.20
C LEU A 103 -4.43 -8.47 -9.72
N ASN A 104 -3.85 -9.55 -10.27
CA ASN A 104 -3.76 -9.84 -11.71
C ASN A 104 -2.98 -8.79 -12.53
N TYR A 105 -1.97 -8.17 -11.91
CA TYR A 105 -1.00 -7.32 -12.59
C TYR A 105 0.34 -8.03 -12.76
N ASN A 106 1.04 -7.71 -13.85
CA ASN A 106 2.38 -8.23 -14.09
C ASN A 106 3.45 -7.38 -13.41
N GLN A 107 4.67 -7.91 -13.37
CA GLN A 107 5.83 -7.23 -12.80
C GLN A 107 6.11 -5.86 -13.45
N GLN A 108 5.90 -5.71 -14.76
CA GLN A 108 6.10 -4.43 -15.44
C GLN A 108 5.18 -3.32 -14.92
N THR A 109 3.97 -3.66 -14.46
CA THR A 109 3.07 -2.70 -13.81
C THR A 109 3.66 -2.21 -12.49
N VAL A 110 4.29 -3.09 -11.70
CA VAL A 110 4.96 -2.71 -10.46
C VAL A 110 6.13 -1.78 -10.74
N ASP A 111 6.99 -2.16 -11.69
CA ASP A 111 8.16 -1.36 -12.10
C ASP A 111 7.74 0.06 -12.51
N LYS A 112 6.74 0.19 -13.39
CA LYS A 112 6.20 1.49 -13.82
C LYS A 112 5.61 2.30 -12.67
N THR A 113 4.94 1.64 -11.72
CA THR A 113 4.34 2.33 -10.58
C THR A 113 5.42 2.92 -9.67
N ILE A 114 6.51 2.18 -9.43
CA ILE A 114 7.68 2.65 -8.69
C ILE A 114 8.39 3.80 -9.41
N GLU A 115 8.64 3.65 -10.72
CA GLU A 115 9.27 4.70 -11.55
C GLU A 115 8.46 6.01 -11.50
N ASN A 116 7.14 5.91 -11.67
CA ASN A 116 6.21 7.05 -11.62
C ASN A 116 6.27 7.75 -10.25
N PHE A 117 6.29 6.99 -9.15
CA PHE A 117 6.40 7.56 -7.80
C PHE A 117 7.66 8.42 -7.65
N PHE A 118 8.82 7.90 -8.07
CA PHE A 118 10.08 8.64 -7.98
C PHE A 118 10.16 9.81 -8.97
N GLU A 119 9.55 9.72 -10.14
CA GLU A 119 9.46 10.84 -11.08
C GLU A 119 8.63 11.99 -10.49
N ILE A 120 7.47 11.70 -9.90
CA ILE A 120 6.62 12.70 -9.23
C ILE A 120 7.37 13.34 -8.05
N SER A 121 8.04 12.54 -7.23
CA SER A 121 8.82 13.02 -6.09
C SER A 121 9.96 13.94 -6.54
N ARG A 122 10.71 13.58 -7.59
CA ARG A 122 11.75 14.42 -8.19
C ARG A 122 11.20 15.76 -8.69
N LYS A 123 10.09 15.74 -9.44
CA LYS A 123 9.44 16.96 -9.95
C LYS A 123 8.97 17.90 -8.83
N ARG A 124 8.52 17.36 -7.69
CA ARG A 124 8.13 18.16 -6.51
C ARG A 124 9.33 18.83 -5.86
N ASN A 125 10.43 18.11 -5.68
CA ASN A 125 11.65 18.65 -5.06
C ASN A 125 12.29 19.75 -5.92
N GLN A 126 12.21 19.66 -7.25
CA GLN A 126 12.72 20.69 -8.16
C GLN A 126 11.93 22.01 -8.17
N LYS A 127 10.65 22.02 -7.76
CA LYS A 127 9.82 23.23 -7.73
C LYS A 127 9.92 24.03 -6.43
N ASN A 128 10.50 23.44 -5.39
CA ASN A 128 10.70 24.07 -4.08
C ASN A 128 12.13 24.65 -3.92
N HIS A 129 12.94 24.59 -4.98
CA HIS A 129 14.25 25.23 -5.14
C HIS A 129 14.18 26.26 -6.26
#